data_AF-A0A142LKD1-F1
#
_entry.id   AF-A0A142LKD1-F1
#
_cell.length_a   1.000
_cell.length_b   1.000
_cell.length_c   1.000
_cell.angle_alpha   90.00
_cell.angle_beta   90.00
_cell.angle_gamma   90.00
#
_symmetry.space_group_name_H-M   'P 1'
#
loop_
_entity.id
_entity.type
_entity.pdbx_description
1 polymer ?
#
loop_
_entity_poly.entity_id
_entity_poly.type
_entity_poly.pdbx_seq_one_letter_code
_entity_poly.pdbx_strand_id
1 'polypeptide(L)'
;MQAFSDAVADAEKAFASDFDLPRGKVASITASEPKNYAGLQAVDYFLWALQRFYERGEERYVQLIWPQTVMVEDLDAEPIDPPKRAEPKTGVTYNEKYPLSLATRAGIGNVGAADIG
;
A
#
# COMPACT_ATOMS: atom_id res chain seq x y z
N MET A 1 -12.10 -1.95 17.91
CA MET A 1 -11.99 -0.47 17.81
C MET A 1 -10.72 0.06 18.48
N GLN A 2 -10.30 -0.48 19.64
CA GLN A 2 -9.10 0.00 20.35
C GLN A 2 -7.81 -0.06 19.51
N ALA A 3 -7.48 -1.22 18.91
CA ALA A 3 -6.25 -1.37 18.12
C ALA A 3 -6.12 -0.40 16.93
N PHE A 4 -7.24 -0.05 16.27
CA PHE A 4 -7.24 0.93 15.19
C PHE A 4 -7.00 2.35 15.72
N SER A 5 -7.65 2.70 16.84
CA SER A 5 -7.43 3.98 17.50
C SER A 5 -5.98 4.13 17.97
N ASP A 6 -5.37 3.06 18.48
CA ASP A 6 -3.98 3.04 18.92
C ASP A 6 -3.03 3.22 17.72
N ALA A 7 -3.29 2.52 16.61
CA ALA A 7 -2.51 2.66 15.38
C ALA A 7 -2.56 4.09 14.80
N VAL A 8 -3.74 4.73 14.79
CA VAL A 8 -3.88 6.14 14.39
C VAL A 8 -3.09 7.05 15.33
N ALA A 9 -3.18 6.82 16.65
CA ALA A 9 -2.44 7.61 17.63
C ALA A 9 -0.92 7.46 17.47
N ASP A 10 -0.43 6.28 17.11
CA ASP A 10 0.99 6.04 16.87
C ASP A 10 1.47 6.65 15.55
N ALA A 11 0.67 6.58 14.48
CA ALA A 11 0.96 7.26 13.22
C ALA A 11 1.03 8.79 13.40
N GLU A 12 0.13 9.38 14.20
CA GLU A 12 0.18 10.80 14.55
C GLU A 12 1.46 11.18 15.30
N LYS A 13 1.94 10.32 16.22
CA LYS A 13 3.20 10.57 16.94
C LYS A 13 4.39 10.52 16.01
N ALA A 14 4.45 9.53 15.11
CA ALA A 14 5.52 9.42 14.11
C ALA A 14 5.55 10.67 13.21
N PHE A 15 4.39 11.08 12.70
CA PHE A 15 4.28 12.29 11.89
C PHE A 15 4.74 13.55 12.64
N ALA A 16 4.33 13.73 13.89
CA ALA A 16 4.76 14.89 14.68
C ALA A 16 6.28 14.90 14.91
N SER A 17 6.90 13.74 15.13
CA SER A 17 8.35 13.60 15.27
C SER A 17 9.10 13.90 13.97
N ASP A 18 8.59 13.41 12.84
CA ASP A 18 9.28 13.51 11.55
C ASP A 18 9.21 14.92 10.94
N PHE A 19 8.14 15.67 11.25
CA PHE A 19 7.87 16.97 10.62
C PHE A 19 7.93 18.18 11.57
N ASP A 20 8.17 17.99 12.88
CA ASP A 20 8.18 19.04 13.92
C ASP A 20 6.92 19.94 13.86
N LEU A 21 5.78 19.35 13.50
CA LEU A 21 4.49 20.03 13.41
C LEU A 21 3.62 19.67 14.62
N PRO A 22 2.95 20.65 15.24
CA PRO A 22 2.08 20.37 16.38
C PRO A 22 0.89 19.50 15.96
N ARG A 23 0.40 18.68 16.90
CA ARG A 23 -0.82 17.88 16.73
C ARG A 23 -1.96 18.75 16.20
N GLY A 24 -2.55 18.34 15.08
CA GLY A 24 -3.77 18.93 14.54
C GLY A 24 -4.98 18.74 15.47
N LYS A 25 -6.14 19.26 15.05
CA LYS A 25 -7.42 19.03 15.76
C LYS A 25 -7.65 17.53 15.97
N VAL A 26 -8.17 17.18 17.15
CA VAL A 26 -8.58 15.81 17.50
C VAL A 26 -9.50 15.26 16.41
N ALA A 27 -9.06 14.20 15.73
CA ALA A 27 -9.85 13.52 14.72
C ALA A 27 -10.94 12.68 15.41
N SER A 28 -12.21 12.97 15.12
CA SER A 28 -13.31 12.11 15.58
C SER A 28 -13.42 10.89 14.67
N ILE A 29 -13.11 9.70 15.18
CA ILE A 29 -13.27 8.45 14.44
C ILE A 29 -14.73 8.02 14.54
N THR A 30 -15.40 7.86 13.40
CA THR A 30 -16.79 7.36 13.32
C THR A 30 -16.85 6.20 12.33
N ALA A 31 -17.37 5.07 12.76
CA ALA A 31 -17.64 3.94 11.87
C ALA A 31 -18.87 4.24 11.01
N SER A 32 -18.81 3.90 9.73
CA SER A 32 -19.98 4.01 8.85
C SER A 32 -19.94 3.02 7.69
N GLU A 33 -20.99 3.04 6.87
CA GLU A 33 -21.15 2.19 5.70
C GLU A 33 -20.68 2.90 4.43
N PRO A 34 -20.01 2.18 3.49
CA PRO A 34 -19.55 2.76 2.22
C PRO A 34 -20.65 3.47 1.44
N LYS A 35 -21.87 2.94 1.42
CA LYS A 35 -23.02 3.55 0.71
C LYS A 35 -23.31 5.00 1.14
N ASN A 36 -22.88 5.40 2.34
CA ASN A 36 -23.14 6.72 2.90
C ASN A 36 -21.99 7.72 2.64
N TYR A 37 -20.77 7.25 2.30
CA TYR A 37 -19.58 8.11 2.19
C TYR A 37 -18.72 7.72 0.98
N ALA A 38 -18.58 8.64 0.02
CA ALA A 38 -17.80 8.38 -1.21
C ALA A 38 -16.35 7.97 -0.94
N GLY A 39 -15.70 8.52 0.08
CA GLY A 39 -14.36 8.12 0.49
C GLY A 39 -14.29 6.66 0.94
N LEU A 40 -15.31 6.19 1.65
CA LEU A 40 -15.40 4.77 2.05
C LEU A 40 -15.67 3.86 0.85
N GLN A 41 -16.39 4.32 -0.18
CA GLN A 41 -16.57 3.57 -1.43
C GLN A 41 -15.26 3.43 -2.21
N ALA A 42 -14.45 4.48 -2.25
CA ALA A 42 -13.13 4.43 -2.88
C ALA A 42 -12.22 3.42 -2.16
N VAL A 43 -12.14 3.50 -0.82
CA VAL A 43 -11.36 2.54 -0.04
C VAL A 43 -11.85 1.10 -0.24
N ASP A 44 -13.16 0.88 -0.21
CA ASP A 44 -13.76 -0.43 -0.45
C ASP A 44 -13.37 -0.99 -1.83
N TYR A 45 -13.43 -0.16 -2.87
CA TYR A 45 -13.01 -0.56 -4.22
C TYR A 45 -11.52 -0.90 -4.30
N PHE A 46 -10.65 -0.13 -3.62
CA PHE A 46 -9.20 -0.38 -3.61
C PHE A 46 -8.88 -1.71 -2.95
N LEU A 47 -9.49 -1.98 -1.78
CA LEU A 47 -9.31 -3.24 -1.06
C LEU A 47 -9.86 -4.42 -1.87
N TRP A 48 -11.04 -4.26 -2.47
CA TRP A 48 -11.64 -5.27 -3.33
C TRP A 48 -10.76 -5.57 -4.55
N ALA A 49 -10.23 -4.55 -5.24
CA ALA A 49 -9.35 -4.74 -6.39
C ALA A 49 -8.08 -5.53 -6.03
N LEU A 50 -7.46 -5.22 -4.88
CA LEU A 50 -6.33 -5.99 -4.37
C LEU A 50 -6.75 -7.43 -4.07
N GLN A 51 -7.86 -7.65 -3.37
CA GLN A 51 -8.35 -9.00 -3.10
C GLN A 51 -8.55 -9.80 -4.39
N ARG A 52 -9.18 -9.22 -5.42
CA ARG A 52 -9.36 -9.86 -6.74
C ARG A 52 -8.03 -10.21 -7.40
N PHE A 53 -7.04 -9.34 -7.30
CA PHE A 53 -5.71 -9.59 -7.84
C PHE A 53 -5.01 -10.74 -7.09
N TYR A 54 -5.03 -10.73 -5.75
CA TYR A 54 -4.33 -11.71 -4.93
C TYR A 54 -4.98 -13.10 -4.97
N GLU A 55 -6.31 -13.17 -4.89
CA GLU A 55 -7.03 -14.43 -4.81
C GLU A 55 -7.37 -15.04 -6.17
N ARG A 56 -7.54 -14.20 -7.21
CA ARG A 56 -8.06 -14.63 -8.52
C ARG A 56 -7.19 -14.24 -9.70
N GLY A 57 -6.08 -13.54 -9.47
CA GLY A 57 -5.18 -13.10 -10.54
C GLY A 57 -5.80 -12.06 -11.48
N GLU A 58 -6.83 -11.32 -11.04
CA GLU A 58 -7.55 -10.38 -11.91
C GLU A 58 -6.92 -8.98 -11.86
N GLU A 59 -5.89 -8.73 -12.68
CA GLU A 59 -5.12 -7.48 -12.68
C GLU A 59 -5.86 -6.23 -13.18
N ARG A 60 -6.88 -6.41 -14.03
CA ARG A 60 -7.61 -5.29 -14.65
C ARG A 60 -8.20 -4.30 -13.65
N TYR A 61 -8.55 -4.76 -12.45
CA TYR A 61 -9.12 -3.89 -11.41
C TYR A 61 -8.06 -3.05 -10.70
N VAL A 62 -6.88 -3.63 -10.45
CA VAL A 62 -5.73 -2.90 -9.92
C VAL A 62 -5.24 -1.87 -10.93
N GLN A 63 -5.24 -2.20 -12.23
CA GLN A 63 -4.87 -1.27 -13.31
C GLN A 63 -5.76 -0.02 -13.34
N LEU A 64 -7.05 -0.13 -13.00
CA LEU A 64 -7.97 1.01 -12.98
C LEU A 64 -7.65 2.01 -11.87
N ILE A 65 -7.17 1.53 -10.72
CA ILE A 65 -6.83 2.38 -9.56
C ILE A 65 -5.37 2.80 -9.56
N TRP A 66 -4.51 2.16 -10.37
CA TRP A 66 -3.07 2.37 -10.33
C TRP A 66 -2.65 3.84 -10.50
N PRO A 67 -3.25 4.65 -11.41
CA PRO A 67 -2.91 6.07 -11.53
C PRO A 67 -3.18 6.91 -10.27
N GLN A 68 -3.97 6.41 -9.31
CA GLN A 68 -4.25 7.05 -8.02
C GLN A 68 -3.49 6.39 -6.85
N THR A 69 -2.67 5.37 -7.12
CA THR A 69 -1.92 4.63 -6.10
C THR A 69 -0.46 5.05 -6.13
N VAL A 70 0.03 5.58 -5.00
CA VAL A 70 1.44 5.93 -4.84
C VAL A 70 2.30 4.67 -4.63
N MET A 71 1.83 3.77 -3.77
CA MET A 71 2.62 2.62 -3.33
C MET A 71 1.72 1.50 -2.78
N VAL A 72 2.14 0.25 -3.00
CA VAL A 72 1.62 -0.95 -2.32
C VAL A 72 2.81 -1.71 -1.75
N GLU A 73 2.77 -2.04 -0.46
CA GLU A 73 3.76 -2.88 0.20
C GLU A 73 3.16 -4.26 0.45
N ASP A 74 3.72 -5.27 -0.21
CA ASP A 74 3.35 -6.67 -0.05
C ASP A 74 4.33 -7.33 0.92
N LEU A 75 3.97 -7.37 2.20
CA LEU A 75 4.85 -7.83 3.28
C LEU A 75 5.09 -9.36 3.25
N ASP A 76 4.20 -10.10 2.58
CA ASP A 76 4.27 -11.56 2.47
C ASP A 76 5.05 -12.03 1.23
N ALA A 77 5.36 -11.12 0.30
CA ALA A 77 6.14 -11.44 -0.88
C ALA A 77 7.64 -11.58 -0.56
N GLU A 78 8.27 -12.61 -1.11
CA GLU A 78 9.73 -12.74 -1.10
C GLU A 78 10.33 -11.88 -2.22
N PRO A 79 11.36 -11.05 -1.92
CA PRO A 79 12.09 -10.33 -2.95
C PRO A 79 12.72 -11.31 -3.96
N ILE A 80 12.56 -11.04 -5.25
CA ILE A 80 13.11 -11.87 -6.34
C ILE A 80 14.65 -11.85 -6.33
N ASP A 81 15.24 -10.70 -5.99
CA ASP A 81 16.69 -10.53 -5.81
C ASP A 81 16.99 -9.99 -4.40
N PRO A 82 17.05 -10.87 -3.38
CA PRO A 82 17.37 -10.42 -2.03
C PRO A 82 18.84 -9.97 -1.97
N PRO A 83 19.14 -8.86 -1.26
CA PRO A 83 20.51 -8.39 -1.11
C PRO A 83 21.39 -9.44 -0.43
N LYS A 84 22.45 -9.91 -1.11
CA LYS A 84 23.35 -10.99 -0.65
C LYS A 84 24.07 -10.73 0.71
N ARG A 85 23.98 -9.52 1.27
CA ARG A 85 24.71 -9.10 2.48
C ARG A 85 23.88 -8.32 3.49
N ALA A 86 22.61 -8.03 3.22
CA ALA A 86 21.74 -7.37 4.18
C ALA A 86 20.77 -8.39 4.77
N GLU A 87 20.24 -8.12 5.97
CA GLU A 87 19.14 -8.91 6.52
C GLU A 87 18.00 -8.99 5.49
N PRO A 88 17.37 -10.15 5.31
CA PRO A 88 16.30 -10.29 4.33
C PRO A 88 15.20 -9.27 4.67
N LYS A 89 15.09 -8.22 3.87
CA LYS A 89 13.91 -7.34 3.90
C LYS A 89 12.73 -8.22 3.55
N THR A 90 11.82 -8.41 4.49
CA THR A 90 10.54 -9.08 4.25
C THR A 90 9.67 -8.13 3.44
N GLY A 91 9.16 -8.60 2.31
CA GLY A 91 8.21 -7.87 1.48
C GLY A 91 8.76 -7.21 0.22
N VAL A 92 7.84 -6.89 -0.68
CA VAL A 92 8.10 -6.24 -1.98
C VAL A 92 7.27 -4.96 -2.09
N THR A 93 7.91 -3.88 -2.54
CA THR A 93 7.25 -2.58 -2.76
C THR A 93 6.92 -2.40 -4.25
N TYR A 94 5.66 -2.10 -4.53
CA TYR A 94 5.16 -1.75 -5.86
C TYR A 94 4.82 -0.26 -5.91
N ASN A 95 5.19 0.41 -7.01
CA ASN A 95 5.00 1.85 -7.21
C ASN A 95 4.93 2.16 -8.72
N GLU A 96 4.93 3.44 -9.11
CA GLU A 96 4.88 3.85 -10.52
C GLU A 96 5.99 3.21 -11.39
N LYS A 97 7.23 3.08 -10.87
CA LYS A 97 8.36 2.47 -11.60
C LYS A 97 8.28 0.94 -11.63
N TYR A 98 7.69 0.34 -10.60
CA TYR A 98 7.53 -1.10 -10.46
C TYR A 98 6.06 -1.43 -10.17
N PRO A 99 5.18 -1.38 -11.19
CA PRO A 99 3.74 -1.46 -10.97
C PRO A 99 3.31 -2.84 -10.47
N LEU A 100 2.24 -2.93 -9.68
CA LEU A 100 1.66 -4.22 -9.31
C LEU A 100 0.92 -4.82 -10.52
N SER A 101 1.48 -5.89 -11.07
CA SER A 101 0.92 -6.66 -12.19
C SER A 101 1.22 -8.14 -11.99
N LEU A 102 0.55 -9.02 -12.75
CA LEU A 102 0.89 -10.45 -12.69
C LEU A 102 2.35 -10.71 -13.07
N ALA A 103 2.86 -9.97 -14.05
CA ALA A 103 4.23 -10.12 -14.53
C ALA A 103 5.26 -9.67 -13.48
N THR A 104 5.12 -8.47 -12.91
CA THR A 104 6.04 -7.96 -11.89
C THR A 104 5.97 -8.77 -10.61
N ARG A 105 4.78 -9.20 -10.17
CA ARG A 105 4.65 -10.08 -9.01
C ARG A 105 5.28 -11.46 -9.23
N ALA A 106 5.22 -11.98 -10.45
CA ALA A 106 5.89 -13.24 -10.81
C ALA A 106 7.40 -13.07 -11.10
N GLY A 107 7.93 -11.85 -11.07
CA GLY A 107 9.33 -11.54 -11.41
C GLY A 107 9.69 -11.61 -12.89
N ILE A 108 8.69 -11.49 -13.77
CA ILE A 108 8.82 -11.58 -15.23
C ILE A 108 8.62 -10.19 -15.89
N GLY A 109 8.17 -9.18 -15.13
CA GLY A 109 7.94 -7.82 -15.62
C GLY A 109 9.24 -7.06 -15.88
N ASN A 110 9.35 -6.44 -17.05
CA ASN A 110 10.52 -5.63 -17.42
C ASN A 110 10.62 -4.42 -16.48
N VAL A 111 11.59 -4.45 -15.56
CA VAL A 111 11.94 -3.33 -14.70
C VAL A 111 12.46 -2.24 -15.63
N GLY A 112 11.80 -1.07 -15.67
CA GLY A 112 12.38 0.09 -16.34
C GLY A 112 13.79 0.30 -15.79
N ALA A 113 14.79 0.16 -16.65
CA ALA A 113 16.19 0.33 -16.29
C ALA A 113 16.44 1.75 -15.75
N ALA A 114 16.51 1.92 -14.43
CA ALA A 114 17.06 3.05 -13.66
C ALA A 114 16.79 2.75 -12.17
N ASP A 115 17.73 2.57 -11.25
CA ASP A 115 19.07 3.12 -11.12
C ASP A 115 19.97 2.14 -10.35
N ILE A 116 21.11 1.79 -10.93
CA ILE A 116 22.32 1.48 -10.19
C ILE A 116 23.03 2.81 -9.94
N GLY A 117 22.79 3.40 -8.78
CA GLY A 117 23.42 4.64 -8.32
C GLY A 117 23.57 4.63 -6.81
#